data_AF-A0A9W7EMZ2-F1
#
_entry.id   AF-A0A9W7EMZ2-F1
#
_cell.length_a   1.000
_cell.length_b   1.000
_cell.length_c   1.000
_cell.angle_alpha   90.00
_cell.angle_beta   90.00
_cell.angle_gamma   90.00
#
_symmetry.space_group_name_H-M   'P 1'
#
loop_
_entity.id
_entity.type
_entity.pdbx_description
1 polymer ?
#
loop_
_entity_poly.entity_id
_entity_poly.type
_entity_poly.pdbx_seq_one_letter_code
_entity_poly.pdbx_strand_id
1 'polypeptide(L)'
;MIFENTPSKNSSTREYADLSWRMDVEIARRSIQNMAEPNWKFNVTTGADPISFQCDAAMLDKLKGELELALREEKDTHSMRFQRYMN
;
A
#
# COMPACT_ATOMS: atom_id res chain seq x y z
N MET A 1 -38.69 9.28 -6.31
CA MET A 1 -37.52 10.18 -6.15
C MET A 1 -36.35 9.32 -5.75
N ILE A 2 -35.38 9.16 -6.64
CA ILE A 2 -34.15 8.42 -6.36
C ILE A 2 -33.15 9.47 -5.86
N PHE A 3 -32.65 9.32 -4.64
CA PHE A 3 -31.55 10.14 -4.15
C PHE A 3 -30.29 9.69 -4.87
N GLU A 4 -29.88 10.46 -5.88
CA GLU A 4 -28.55 10.35 -6.47
C GLU A 4 -27.53 10.72 -5.40
N ASN A 5 -26.90 9.70 -4.81
CA ASN A 5 -25.71 9.86 -3.98
C ASN A 5 -24.58 10.34 -4.90
N THR A 6 -24.46 11.64 -5.07
CA THR A 6 -23.27 12.26 -5.64
C THR A 6 -22.19 12.19 -4.57
N PRO A 7 -21.10 11.41 -4.74
CA PRO A 7 -19.98 11.49 -3.81
C PRO A 7 -19.44 12.92 -3.90
N SER A 8 -19.40 13.58 -2.74
CA SER A 8 -18.91 14.94 -2.62
C SER A 8 -17.49 15.01 -3.16
N LYS A 9 -17.34 15.86 -4.17
CA LYS A 9 -16.14 16.07 -4.97
C LYS A 9 -15.12 16.89 -4.16
N ASN A 10 -14.53 16.29 -3.13
CA ASN A 10 -13.38 16.83 -2.39
C ASN A 10 -12.34 15.72 -2.24
N SER A 11 -11.43 15.62 -3.20
CA SER A 11 -10.35 14.64 -3.16
C SER A 11 -9.25 15.07 -4.11
N SER A 12 -8.38 15.97 -3.67
CA SER A 12 -7.01 16.04 -4.20
C SER A 12 -6.15 14.92 -3.59
N THR A 13 -6.74 13.73 -3.45
CA THR A 13 -6.04 12.53 -3.01
C THR A 13 -5.37 11.99 -4.26
N ARG A 14 -4.03 11.91 -4.27
CA ARG A 14 -3.30 11.33 -5.40
C ARG A 14 -3.74 9.87 -5.52
N GLU A 15 -4.53 9.57 -6.54
CA GLU A 15 -4.99 8.21 -6.79
C GLU A 15 -3.80 7.32 -7.14
N TYR A 16 -3.76 6.15 -6.53
CA TYR A 16 -2.81 5.10 -6.89
C TYR A 16 -3.13 4.64 -8.32
N ALA A 17 -2.12 4.65 -9.18
CA ALA A 17 -2.27 4.24 -10.57
C ALA A 17 -1.62 2.88 -10.85
N ASP A 18 -0.38 2.69 -10.40
CA ASP A 18 0.39 1.49 -10.72
C ASP A 18 1.48 1.19 -9.68
N LEU A 19 1.87 -0.08 -9.59
CA LEU A 19 3.02 -0.56 -8.84
C LEU A 19 3.79 -1.56 -9.68
N SER A 20 5.04 -1.21 -9.98
CA SER A 20 6.01 -2.16 -10.52
C SER A 20 7.07 -2.46 -9.47
N TRP A 21 7.53 -3.71 -9.44
CA TRP A 21 8.57 -4.14 -8.51
C TRP A 21 9.59 -5.03 -9.20
N ARG A 22 10.81 -5.02 -8.66
CA ARG A 22 11.91 -5.89 -9.08
C ARG A 22 12.66 -6.37 -7.85
N MET A 23 12.99 -7.65 -7.83
CA MET A 23 13.89 -8.23 -6.83
C MET A 23 15.25 -8.42 -7.48
N ASP A 24 16.25 -7.75 -6.93
CA ASP A 24 17.65 -7.94 -7.24
C ASP A 24 18.29 -8.86 -6.20
N VAL A 25 19.34 -9.58 -6.60
CA VAL A 25 20.16 -10.37 -5.68
C VAL A 25 21.57 -9.81 -5.74
N GLU A 26 22.05 -9.31 -4.60
CA GLU A 26 23.37 -8.73 -4.45
C GLU A 26 24.23 -9.61 -3.53
N ILE A 27 25.55 -9.55 -3.66
CA ILE A 27 26.44 -10.20 -2.70
C ILE A 27 26.59 -9.28 -1.49
N ALA A 28 26.26 -9.80 -0.31
CA ALA A 28 26.29 -9.07 0.95
C ALA A 28 27.68 -8.47 1.21
N ARG A 29 27.78 -7.14 1.22
CA ARG A 29 29.06 -6.44 1.36
C ARG A 29 29.59 -6.41 2.80
N ARG A 30 28.74 -6.69 3.78
CA ARG A 30 29.05 -6.59 5.23
C ARG A 30 29.10 -7.94 5.94
N SER A 31 28.88 -9.03 5.23
CA SER A 31 28.94 -10.37 5.80
C SER A 31 30.36 -10.93 5.66
N ILE A 32 30.84 -11.61 6.69
CA ILE A 32 32.11 -12.37 6.69
C ILE A 32 32.07 -13.51 5.65
N GLN A 33 30.87 -13.98 5.33
CA GLN A 33 30.61 -14.98 4.30
C GLN A 33 29.94 -14.31 3.09
N ASN A 34 30.39 -14.61 1.87
CA ASN A 34 29.76 -14.13 0.62
C ASN A 34 28.35 -14.70 0.48
N MET A 35 27.38 -14.08 1.14
CA MET A 35 26.00 -14.50 1.17
C MET A 35 25.20 -13.67 0.17
N ALA A 36 24.29 -14.30 -0.56
CA ALA A 36 23.35 -13.60 -1.42
C ALA A 36 22.31 -12.87 -0.56
N GLU A 37 22.14 -11.57 -0.79
CA GLU A 37 21.18 -10.70 -0.11
C GLU A 37 20.12 -10.23 -1.12
N PRO A 38 18.85 -10.61 -0.94
CA PRO A 38 17.77 -10.14 -1.80
C PRO A 38 17.44 -8.68 -1.49
N ASN A 39 17.20 -7.91 -2.54
CA ASN A 39 16.97 -6.49 -2.49
C ASN A 39 15.77 -6.12 -3.36
N TRP A 40 14.72 -5.53 -2.77
CA TRP A 40 13.51 -5.18 -3.51
C TRP A 40 13.46 -3.70 -3.85
N LYS A 41 13.14 -3.41 -5.11
CA LYS A 41 12.91 -2.06 -5.63
C LYS A 41 11.48 -1.95 -6.10
N PHE A 42 10.79 -0.92 -5.63
CA PHE A 42 9.41 -0.63 -5.96
C PHE A 42 9.34 0.73 -6.65
N ASN A 43 8.49 0.82 -7.68
CA ASN A 43 8.09 2.08 -8.28
C ASN A 43 6.57 2.18 -8.18
N VAL A 44 6.10 3.14 -7.41
CA VAL A 44 4.68 3.44 -7.22
C VAL A 44 4.35 4.67 -8.02
N THR A 45 3.33 4.59 -8.86
CA THR A 45 2.80 5.75 -9.58
C THR A 45 1.59 6.27 -8.82
N THR A 46 1.70 7.48 -8.26
CA THR A 46 0.57 8.18 -7.61
C THR A 46 0.32 9.51 -8.33
N GLY A 47 -0.82 9.65 -8.99
CA GLY A 47 -1.07 10.79 -9.87
C GLY A 47 0.01 10.94 -10.96
N ALA A 48 0.69 12.08 -11.01
CA ALA A 48 1.69 12.40 -12.04
C ALA A 48 3.13 11.99 -11.71
N ASP A 49 3.43 11.71 -10.43
CA ASP A 49 4.81 11.52 -9.97
C ASP A 49 5.07 10.05 -9.59
N PRO A 50 5.98 9.34 -10.27
CA PRO A 50 6.44 8.04 -9.82
C PRO A 50 7.39 8.19 -8.61
N ILE A 51 7.17 7.38 -7.60
CA ILE A 51 7.98 7.29 -6.38
C ILE A 51 8.71 5.95 -6.41
N SER A 52 10.04 6.00 -6.42
CA SER A 52 10.89 4.81 -6.36
C SER A 52 11.52 4.66 -4.99
N PHE A 53 11.45 3.47 -4.41
CA PHE A 53 12.11 3.16 -3.13
C PHE A 53 12.61 1.73 -3.08
N GLN A 54 13.53 1.50 -2.15
CA GLN A 54 14.16 0.21 -1.89
C GLN A 54 13.77 -0.23 -0.48
N CYS A 55 13.49 -1.52 -0.31
CA CYS A 55 13.19 -2.09 1.00
C CYS A 55 13.74 -3.50 1.15
N ASP A 56 13.99 -3.85 2.41
CA ASP A 56 14.35 -5.21 2.82
C ASP A 56 13.10 -6.04 3.15
N ALA A 57 13.30 -7.31 3.46
CA ALA A 57 12.21 -8.23 3.79
C ALA A 57 11.46 -7.81 5.07
N ALA A 58 12.14 -7.22 6.06
CA ALA A 58 11.53 -6.82 7.32
C ALA A 58 10.59 -5.61 7.13
N MET A 59 11.00 -4.66 6.28
CA MET A 59 10.16 -3.53 5.89
C MET A 59 8.91 -3.97 5.13
N LEU A 60 9.03 -4.98 4.26
CA LEU A 60 7.89 -5.53 3.52
C LEU A 60 6.89 -6.24 4.42
N ASP A 61 7.38 -7.03 5.39
CA ASP A 61 6.50 -7.71 6.34
C ASP A 61 5.73 -6.71 7.21
N LYS A 62 6.42 -5.65 7.66
CA LYS A 62 5.78 -4.53 8.35
C LYS A 62 4.72 -3.86 7.48
N LEU A 63 5.05 -3.50 6.23
CA LEU A 63 4.13 -2.84 5.30
C LEU A 63 2.86 -3.68 5.07
N LYS A 64 3.03 -5.01 4.91
CA LYS A 64 1.90 -5.93 4.78
C LYS A 64 0.97 -5.85 6.00
N GLY A 65 1.53 -5.89 7.21
CA GLY A 65 0.74 -5.81 8.44
C GLY A 65 -0.06 -4.52 8.55
N GLU A 66 0.55 -3.38 8.23
CA GLU A 66 -0.11 -2.07 8.24
C GLU A 66 -1.25 -2.00 7.19
N LEU A 67 -1.03 -2.54 5.99
CA LEU A 67 -2.06 -2.58 4.94
C LEU A 67 -3.23 -3.50 5.30
N GLU A 68 -2.97 -4.67 5.90
CA GLU A 68 -4.01 -5.57 6.39
C GLU A 68 -4.84 -4.95 7.52
N LEU A 69 -4.19 -4.17 8.40
CA LEU A 69 -4.87 -3.42 9.44
C LEU A 69 -5.77 -2.34 8.84
N ALA A 70 -5.24 -1.51 7.94
CA ALA A 70 -6.00 -0.47 7.26
C ALA A 70 -7.22 -1.03 6.51
N LEU A 71 -7.06 -2.16 5.82
CA LEU A 71 -8.16 -2.87 5.14
C LEU A 71 -9.23 -3.37 6.12
N ARG A 72 -8.84 -3.77 7.34
CA ARG A 72 -9.79 -4.20 8.37
C ARG A 72 -10.58 -3.01 8.90
N GLU A 73 -9.91 -1.91 9.21
CA GLU A 73 -10.53 -0.68 9.71
C GLU A 73 -11.54 -0.09 8.73
N GLU A 74 -11.25 -0.13 7.41
CA GLU A 74 -12.18 0.30 6.37
C GLU A 74 -13.46 -0.56 6.37
N LYS A 75 -13.32 -1.89 6.44
CA LYS A 75 -14.45 -2.82 6.49
C LYS A 75 -15.30 -2.64 7.74
N ASP A 76 -14.67 -2.46 8.89
CA ASP A 76 -15.35 -2.25 10.16
C ASP A 76 -16.05 -0.88 10.21
N THR A 77 -15.45 0.16 9.63
CA THR A 77 -16.08 1.48 9.50
C THR A 77 -17.30 1.43 8.58
N HIS A 78 -17.20 0.71 7.45
CA HIS A 78 -18.32 0.52 6.54
C HIS A 78 -19.46 -0.28 7.20
N SER A 79 -19.13 -1.34 7.95
CA SER A 79 -20.15 -2.16 8.65
C SER A 79 -20.85 -1.38 9.76
N MET A 80 -20.12 -0.58 10.56
CA MET A 80 -20.69 0.30 11.57
C MET A 80 -21.60 1.39 10.98
N ARG A 81 -21.24 1.97 9.84
CA ARG A 81 -22.10 2.93 9.15
C ARG A 81 -23.39 2.28 8.65
N PHE A 82 -23.31 1.08 8.10
CA PHE A 82 -24.49 0.36 7.62
C PHE A 82 -25.46 -0.02 8.76
N GLN A 83 -24.94 -0.47 9.91
CA GLN A 83 -25.76 -0.80 11.08
C GLN A 83 -26.54 0.41 11.63
N ARG A 84 -26.01 1.63 11.49
CA ARG A 84 -26.72 2.87 11.90
C ARG A 84 -27.93 3.22 11.03
N TYR A 85 -28.03 2.66 9.82
CA TYR A 85 -29.16 2.88 8.92
C TYR A 85 -30.21 1.75 8.97
N MET A 86 -29.93 0.67 9.70
CA MET A 86 -30.82 -0.50 9.83
C MET A 86 -31.59 -0.56 11.16
N ASN A 87 -31.35 0.38 12.07
CA ASN A 87 -32.12 0.61 13.30
C ASN A 87 -32.84 1.96 13.21
#